data_AF-F6G0W1-F1
#
_entry.id   AF-F6G0W1-F1
#
_cell.length_a   1.000
_cell.length_b   1.000
_cell.length_c   1.000
_cell.angle_alpha   90.00
_cell.angle_beta   90.00
_cell.angle_gamma   90.00
#
_symmetry.space_group_name_H-M   'P 1'
#
loop_
_entity.id
_entity.type
_entity.pdbx_description
1 polymer ?
#
loop_
_entity_poly.entity_id
_entity_poly.type
_entity_poly.pdbx_seq_one_letter_code
_entity_poly.pdbx_strand_id
1 'polypeptide(L)'
;MEFLQAIKGRIPDYAKDIRLNLDGTIARSSLEGHDAVGVALAAAFAARSRVIVEAIRGAGVLSPEETNGALTAAALMGMNTTWYPYVEMADDTDLAQQKTELRMNAYASSGGVDKRRFEMYALAAAIVGKCHFCIKSHYDLLKNHQGMTAQQLRDVGRIAAVISAAAQVIAAESA
;
A
#
# COMPACT_ATOMS: atom_id res chain seq x y z
N MET A 1 -6.01 -15.96 9.71
CA MET A 1 -6.95 -14.89 9.32
C MET A 1 -7.81 -15.42 8.19
N GLU A 2 -9.14 -15.48 8.34
CA GLU A 2 -10.03 -16.11 7.35
C GLU A 2 -9.95 -15.47 5.96
N PHE A 3 -9.80 -14.13 5.89
CA PHE A 3 -9.73 -13.44 4.60
C PHE A 3 -8.55 -13.88 3.72
N LEU A 4 -7.44 -14.34 4.33
CA LEU A 4 -6.31 -14.87 3.56
C LEU A 4 -6.71 -16.14 2.80
N GLN A 5 -7.55 -16.99 3.39
CA GLN A 5 -8.05 -18.18 2.68
C GLN A 5 -8.98 -17.79 1.52
N ALA A 6 -9.81 -16.76 1.71
CA ALA A 6 -10.66 -16.23 0.64
C ALA A 6 -9.84 -15.72 -0.56
N ILE A 7 -8.71 -15.04 -0.31
CA ILE A 7 -7.80 -14.60 -1.39
C ILE A 7 -7.08 -15.79 -2.00
N LYS A 8 -6.50 -16.67 -1.17
CA LYS A 8 -5.72 -17.84 -1.63
C LYS A 8 -6.54 -18.81 -2.47
N GLY A 9 -7.83 -18.96 -2.18
CA GLY A 9 -8.77 -19.78 -2.95
C GLY A 9 -9.01 -19.27 -4.38
N ARG A 10 -8.61 -18.03 -4.69
CA ARG A 10 -8.70 -17.42 -6.02
C ARG A 10 -7.38 -17.49 -6.80
N ILE A 11 -6.34 -18.09 -6.22
CA ILE A 11 -5.02 -18.20 -6.84
C ILE A 11 -4.83 -19.62 -7.39
N PRO A 12 -4.65 -19.78 -8.72
CA PRO A 12 -4.46 -21.07 -9.37
C PRO A 12 -3.11 -21.70 -9.04
N ASP A 13 -2.96 -22.98 -9.37
CA ASP A 13 -1.78 -23.76 -8.97
C ASP A 13 -0.48 -23.30 -9.61
N TYR A 14 -0.52 -22.72 -10.82
CA TYR A 14 0.68 -22.14 -11.44
C TYR A 14 1.23 -20.95 -10.66
N ALA A 15 0.40 -20.28 -9.84
CA ALA A 15 0.77 -19.14 -9.00
C ALA A 15 0.93 -19.54 -7.52
N LYS A 16 1.28 -20.80 -7.24
CA LYS A 16 1.47 -21.35 -5.89
C LYS A 16 2.37 -20.49 -5.00
N ASP A 17 3.45 -19.92 -5.54
CA ASP A 17 4.36 -19.09 -4.73
C ASP A 17 3.68 -17.82 -4.22
N ILE A 18 2.80 -17.19 -5.00
CA ILE A 18 2.03 -16.02 -4.56
C ILE A 18 1.10 -16.41 -3.41
N ARG A 19 0.41 -17.55 -3.56
CA ARG A 19 -0.48 -18.12 -2.54
C ARG A 19 0.25 -18.44 -1.23
N LEU A 20 1.47 -18.97 -1.29
CA LEU A 20 2.28 -19.26 -0.10
C LEU A 20 2.84 -17.99 0.54
N ASN A 21 3.21 -17.01 -0.28
CA ASN A 21 3.74 -15.75 0.21
C ASN A 21 2.69 -14.90 0.94
N LEU A 22 1.40 -14.97 0.59
CA LEU A 22 0.33 -14.25 1.31
C LEU A 22 0.35 -14.51 2.82
N ASP A 23 0.46 -15.78 3.22
CA ASP A 23 0.58 -16.15 4.64
C ASP A 23 1.92 -15.67 5.22
N GLY A 24 3.00 -15.81 4.45
CA GLY A 24 4.35 -15.49 4.90
C GLY A 24 4.64 -14.01 5.08
N THR A 25 3.96 -13.14 4.32
CA THR A 25 4.18 -11.68 4.39
C THR A 25 3.20 -10.98 5.31
N ILE A 26 1.98 -11.50 5.49
CA ILE A 26 0.95 -10.85 6.31
C ILE A 26 0.91 -11.47 7.71
N ALA A 27 0.78 -12.80 7.82
CA ALA A 27 0.61 -13.45 9.13
C ALA A 27 1.92 -13.61 9.92
N ARG A 28 3.07 -13.57 9.25
CA ARG A 28 4.42 -13.66 9.87
C ARG A 28 5.25 -12.39 9.66
N SER A 29 4.57 -11.25 9.54
CA SER A 29 5.21 -9.95 9.40
C SER A 29 5.90 -9.52 10.70
N SER A 30 6.94 -8.69 10.59
CA SER A 30 7.49 -7.94 11.73
C SER A 30 6.66 -6.70 12.10
N LEU A 31 5.62 -6.38 11.33
CA LEU A 31 4.62 -5.37 11.66
C LEU A 31 3.61 -5.95 12.66
N GLU A 32 2.96 -5.09 13.45
CA GLU A 32 1.83 -5.50 14.28
C GLU A 32 0.71 -6.08 13.39
N GLY A 33 -0.06 -7.04 13.91
CA GLY A 33 -1.01 -7.81 13.09
C GLY A 33 -2.02 -6.94 12.32
N HIS A 34 -2.46 -5.83 12.91
CA HIS A 34 -3.38 -4.90 12.25
C HIS A 34 -2.65 -4.00 11.23
N ASP A 35 -1.43 -3.55 11.53
CA ASP A 35 -0.61 -2.74 10.61
C ASP A 35 -0.32 -3.50 9.30
N ALA A 36 0.03 -4.80 9.40
CA ALA A 36 0.27 -5.64 8.23
C ALA A 36 -0.98 -5.75 7.34
N VAL A 37 -2.17 -5.80 7.94
CA VAL A 37 -3.45 -5.85 7.22
C VAL A 37 -3.78 -4.50 6.59
N GLY A 38 -3.51 -3.38 7.28
CA GLY A 38 -3.69 -2.03 6.72
C GLY A 38 -2.75 -1.76 5.53
N VAL A 39 -1.50 -2.21 5.62
CA VAL A 39 -0.54 -2.19 4.51
C VAL A 39 -1.04 -3.02 3.33
N ALA A 40 -1.57 -4.22 3.59
CA ALA A 40 -2.15 -5.07 2.55
C ALA A 40 -3.37 -4.42 1.89
N LEU A 41 -4.23 -3.75 2.67
CA LEU A 41 -5.40 -3.03 2.16
C LEU A 41 -4.99 -1.87 1.24
N ALA A 42 -4.02 -1.06 1.65
CA ALA A 42 -3.52 0.06 0.86
C ALA A 42 -2.89 -0.42 -0.46
N ALA A 43 -2.08 -1.49 -0.41
CA ALA A 43 -1.51 -2.11 -1.60
C ALA A 43 -2.59 -2.70 -2.54
N ALA A 44 -3.62 -3.34 -1.99
CA ALA A 44 -4.71 -3.93 -2.77
C ALA A 44 -5.53 -2.86 -3.50
N PHE A 45 -5.79 -1.73 -2.83
CA PHE A 45 -6.45 -0.59 -3.43
C PHE A 45 -5.61 0.01 -4.56
N ALA A 46 -4.31 0.25 -4.32
CA ALA A 46 -3.39 0.75 -5.34
C ALA A 46 -3.28 -0.20 -6.55
N ALA A 47 -3.35 -1.52 -6.31
CA ALA A 47 -3.38 -2.55 -7.35
C ALA A 47 -4.75 -2.72 -8.01
N ARG A 48 -5.75 -1.90 -7.66
CA ARG A 48 -7.12 -1.91 -8.20
C ARG A 48 -7.85 -3.25 -8.02
N SER A 49 -7.49 -4.03 -7.00
CA SER A 49 -8.11 -5.34 -6.76
C SER A 49 -9.33 -5.21 -5.85
N ARG A 50 -10.53 -5.14 -6.46
CA ARG A 50 -11.79 -5.13 -5.71
C ARG A 50 -11.94 -6.36 -4.81
N VAL A 51 -11.58 -7.53 -5.32
CA VAL A 51 -11.68 -8.82 -4.62
C VAL A 51 -10.88 -8.82 -3.32
N ILE A 52 -9.61 -8.37 -3.36
CA ILE A 52 -8.75 -8.36 -2.17
C ILE A 52 -9.22 -7.26 -1.19
N VAL A 53 -9.61 -6.09 -1.69
CA VAL A 53 -10.14 -5.00 -0.86
C VAL A 53 -11.39 -5.45 -0.10
N GLU A 54 -12.36 -6.08 -0.78
CA GLU A 54 -13.58 -6.60 -0.16
C GLU A 54 -13.27 -7.70 0.87
N ALA A 55 -12.36 -8.62 0.56
CA ALA A 55 -11.96 -9.67 1.49
C ALA A 55 -11.35 -9.11 2.78
N ILE A 56 -10.44 -8.13 2.68
CA ILE A 56 -9.82 -7.52 3.85
C ILE A 56 -10.84 -6.72 4.68
N ARG A 57 -11.69 -5.91 4.02
CA ARG A 57 -12.72 -5.11 4.71
C ARG A 57 -13.76 -6.00 5.40
N GLY A 58 -14.22 -7.06 4.73
CA GLY A 58 -15.21 -8.00 5.27
C GLY A 58 -14.70 -8.80 6.46
N ALA A 59 -13.38 -8.88 6.65
CA ALA A 59 -12.77 -9.60 7.77
C ALA A 59 -12.94 -8.90 9.13
N GLY A 60 -13.23 -7.60 9.14
CA GLY A 60 -13.38 -6.81 10.37
C GLY A 60 -12.11 -6.71 11.24
N VAL A 61 -10.93 -6.95 10.68
CA VAL A 61 -9.66 -6.88 11.42
C VAL A 61 -9.26 -5.43 11.72
N LEU A 62 -9.50 -4.53 10.77
CA LEU A 62 -9.23 -3.10 10.91
C LEU A 62 -10.46 -2.39 11.46
N SER A 63 -10.24 -1.40 12.32
CA SER A 63 -11.32 -0.48 12.70
C SER A 63 -11.82 0.31 11.48
N PRO A 64 -13.02 0.94 11.55
CA PRO A 64 -13.47 1.84 10.49
C PRO A 64 -12.51 2.99 10.22
N GLU A 65 -11.86 3.51 11.27
CA GLU A 65 -10.85 4.58 11.18
C GLU A 65 -9.58 4.09 10.48
N GLU A 66 -9.06 2.91 10.86
CA GLU A 66 -7.89 2.31 10.21
C GLU A 66 -8.16 1.98 8.74
N THR A 67 -9.35 1.47 8.44
CA THR A 67 -9.80 1.19 7.07
C THR A 67 -9.82 2.48 6.25
N ASN A 68 -10.45 3.54 6.76
CA ASN A 68 -10.53 4.82 6.06
C ASN A 68 -9.14 5.47 5.90
N GLY A 69 -8.27 5.37 6.91
CA GLY A 69 -6.90 5.88 6.85
C GLY A 69 -6.08 5.19 5.75
N ALA A 70 -6.14 3.86 5.67
CA ALA A 70 -5.46 3.09 4.63
C ALA A 70 -5.95 3.43 3.22
N LEU A 71 -7.27 3.54 3.04
CA LEU A 71 -7.87 3.93 1.76
C LEU A 71 -7.55 5.39 1.39
N THR A 72 -7.50 6.29 2.36
CA THR A 72 -7.14 7.69 2.15
C THR A 72 -5.69 7.83 1.69
N ALA A 73 -4.77 7.13 2.35
CA ALA A 73 -3.36 7.11 1.95
C ALA A 73 -3.19 6.56 0.53
N ALA A 74 -3.86 5.44 0.21
CA ALA A 74 -3.79 4.84 -1.12
C ALA A 74 -4.43 5.72 -2.21
N ALA A 75 -5.52 6.42 -1.91
CA ALA A 75 -6.16 7.36 -2.83
C ALA A 75 -5.27 8.57 -3.14
N LEU A 76 -4.62 9.15 -2.12
CA LEU A 76 -3.63 10.22 -2.33
C LEU A 76 -2.43 9.73 -3.14
N MET A 77 -1.96 8.50 -2.89
CA MET A 77 -0.92 7.91 -3.72
C MET A 77 -1.36 7.72 -5.17
N GLY A 78 -2.61 7.38 -5.46
CA GLY A 78 -3.11 7.34 -6.84
C GLY A 78 -2.90 8.66 -7.61
N MET A 79 -3.03 9.81 -6.92
CA MET A 79 -2.71 11.13 -7.48
C MET A 79 -1.20 11.37 -7.51
N ASN A 80 -0.52 11.18 -6.38
CA ASN A 80 0.88 11.55 -6.21
C ASN A 80 1.83 10.70 -7.05
N THR A 81 1.57 9.41 -7.20
CA THR A 81 2.39 8.52 -8.04
C THR A 81 2.19 8.77 -9.53
N THR A 82 1.24 9.64 -9.91
CA THR A 82 1.11 10.15 -11.29
C THR A 82 1.81 11.49 -11.43
N TRP A 83 1.57 12.42 -10.48
CA TRP A 83 2.12 13.78 -10.54
C TRP A 83 3.64 13.83 -10.38
N TYR A 84 4.20 13.21 -9.34
CA TYR A 84 5.63 13.36 -9.04
C TYR A 84 6.54 12.74 -10.11
N PRO A 85 6.24 11.55 -10.67
CA PRO A 85 7.01 11.04 -11.79
C PRO A 85 6.90 11.91 -13.05
N TYR A 86 5.73 12.52 -13.30
CA TYR A 86 5.59 13.47 -14.41
C TYR A 86 6.54 14.66 -14.25
N VAL A 87 6.57 15.30 -13.08
CA VAL A 87 7.46 16.44 -12.82
C VAL A 87 8.93 16.01 -12.93
N GLU A 88 9.30 14.85 -12.38
CA GLU A 88 10.66 14.30 -12.46
C GLU A 88 11.09 14.02 -13.91
N MET A 89 10.24 13.35 -14.70
CA MET A 89 10.56 12.96 -16.07
C MET A 89 10.46 14.10 -17.08
N ALA A 90 9.73 15.16 -16.76
CA ALA A 90 9.69 16.37 -17.58
C ALA A 90 11.04 17.10 -17.58
N ASP A 91 11.84 16.94 -16.52
CA ASP A 91 13.17 17.56 -16.34
C ASP A 91 13.18 19.07 -16.64
N ASP A 92 12.07 19.74 -16.33
CA ASP A 92 11.89 21.17 -16.56
C ASP A 92 11.99 21.94 -15.24
N THR A 93 12.96 22.85 -15.18
CA THR A 93 13.24 23.63 -13.96
C THR A 93 12.14 24.61 -13.58
N ASP A 94 11.39 25.13 -14.56
CA ASP A 94 10.27 26.03 -14.30
C ASP A 94 9.09 25.23 -13.73
N LEU A 95 8.72 24.12 -14.37
CA LEU A 95 7.69 23.21 -13.89
C LEU A 95 7.97 22.72 -12.46
N ALA A 96 9.21 22.37 -12.14
CA ALA A 96 9.61 21.94 -10.79
C ALA A 96 9.41 23.03 -9.71
N GLN A 97 9.38 24.30 -10.10
CA GLN A 97 9.14 25.45 -9.22
C GLN A 97 7.67 25.88 -9.17
N GLN A 98 6.85 25.45 -10.14
CA GLN A 98 5.43 25.74 -10.13
C GLN A 98 4.75 25.11 -8.91
N LYS A 99 3.76 25.83 -8.35
CA LYS A 99 2.91 25.27 -7.31
C LYS A 99 2.10 24.13 -7.91
N THR A 100 2.00 23.01 -7.20
CA THR A 100 1.28 21.84 -7.72
C THR A 100 -0.23 22.08 -7.85
N GLU A 101 -0.79 22.98 -7.04
CA GLU A 101 -2.24 23.27 -6.95
C GLU A 101 -3.11 22.03 -6.67
N LEU A 102 -2.52 20.96 -6.14
CA LEU A 102 -3.20 19.72 -5.73
C LEU A 102 -3.53 19.76 -4.24
N ARG A 103 -4.79 19.46 -3.89
CA ARG A 103 -5.24 19.40 -2.49
C ARG A 103 -4.83 18.07 -1.87
N MET A 104 -4.09 18.13 -0.76
CA MET A 104 -3.64 16.96 0.00
C MET A 104 -3.86 17.11 1.51
N ASN A 105 -4.95 17.77 1.91
CA ASN A 105 -5.22 18.15 3.30
C ASN A 105 -5.23 16.97 4.28
N ALA A 106 -5.49 15.74 3.82
CA ALA A 106 -5.51 14.57 4.70
C ALA A 106 -4.13 14.24 5.30
N TYR A 107 -3.01 14.73 4.75
CA TYR A 107 -1.71 14.64 5.43
C TYR A 107 -1.68 15.38 6.77
N ALA A 108 -2.44 16.47 6.91
CA ALA A 108 -2.47 17.26 8.15
C ALA A 108 -3.04 16.47 9.33
N SER A 109 -3.96 15.55 9.06
CA SER A 109 -4.57 14.66 10.06
C SER A 109 -4.10 13.21 9.94
N SER A 110 -3.11 12.92 9.09
CA SER A 110 -2.67 11.54 8.79
C SER A 110 -3.84 10.61 8.45
N GLY A 111 -4.83 11.10 7.70
CA GLY A 111 -6.03 10.33 7.34
C GLY A 111 -6.87 9.86 8.52
N GLY A 112 -6.73 10.48 9.70
CA GLY A 112 -7.40 10.09 10.93
C GLY A 112 -6.69 8.98 11.72
N VAL A 113 -5.58 8.43 11.23
CA VAL A 113 -4.79 7.43 11.97
C VAL A 113 -3.50 8.07 12.51
N ASP A 114 -2.72 7.32 13.29
CA ASP A 114 -1.39 7.80 13.65
C ASP A 114 -0.49 7.93 12.41
N LYS A 115 0.48 8.85 12.50
CA LYS A 115 1.36 9.19 11.40
C LYS A 115 2.17 7.99 10.89
N ARG A 116 2.62 7.10 11.77
CA ARG A 116 3.39 5.91 11.37
C ARG A 116 2.55 4.99 10.49
N ARG A 117 1.28 4.73 10.87
CA ARG A 117 0.36 3.94 10.04
C ARG A 117 0.08 4.58 8.70
N PHE A 118 -0.28 5.86 8.68
CA PHE A 118 -0.59 6.57 7.44
C PHE A 118 0.57 6.50 6.44
N GLU A 119 1.78 6.70 6.92
CA GLU A 119 3.01 6.68 6.12
C GLU A 119 3.37 5.26 5.64
N MET A 120 3.10 4.21 6.44
CA MET A 120 3.22 2.82 5.99
C MET A 120 2.24 2.49 4.85
N TYR A 121 0.99 2.96 4.96
CA TYR A 121 -0.03 2.75 3.94
C TYR A 121 0.32 3.50 2.64
N ALA A 122 0.79 4.74 2.77
CA ALA A 122 1.27 5.52 1.64
C ALA A 122 2.49 4.89 0.99
N LEU A 123 3.46 4.39 1.77
CA LEU A 123 4.61 3.65 1.23
C LEU A 123 4.17 2.41 0.44
N ALA A 124 3.24 1.62 0.98
CA ALA A 124 2.72 0.43 0.31
C ALA A 124 2.10 0.75 -1.05
N ALA A 125 1.25 1.78 -1.11
CA ALA A 125 0.62 2.24 -2.34
C ALA A 125 1.63 2.89 -3.32
N ALA A 126 2.63 3.63 -2.81
CA ALA A 126 3.70 4.21 -3.61
C ALA A 126 4.57 3.14 -4.29
N ILE A 127 4.82 2.01 -3.61
CA ILE A 127 5.56 0.87 -4.18
C ILE A 127 4.78 0.27 -5.35
N VAL A 128 3.47 0.04 -5.20
CA VAL A 128 2.62 -0.46 -6.29
C VAL A 128 2.57 0.55 -7.44
N GLY A 129 2.51 1.84 -7.14
CA GLY A 129 2.55 2.93 -8.11
C GLY A 129 3.95 3.22 -8.71
N LYS A 130 5.01 2.56 -8.21
CA LYS A 130 6.40 2.67 -8.69
C LYS A 130 6.94 4.11 -8.77
N CYS A 131 6.52 4.98 -7.87
CA CYS A 131 6.98 6.38 -7.82
C CYS A 131 8.27 6.49 -7.01
N HIS A 132 9.41 6.76 -7.66
CA HIS A 132 10.71 6.90 -6.98
C HIS A 132 10.69 7.94 -5.86
N PHE A 133 10.23 9.16 -6.16
CA PHE A 133 10.10 10.25 -5.19
C PHE A 133 9.26 9.85 -3.98
N CYS A 134 8.06 9.31 -4.23
CA CYS A 134 7.10 8.95 -3.20
C CYS A 134 7.65 7.82 -2.30
N ILE A 135 8.25 6.79 -2.89
CA ILE A 135 8.86 5.67 -2.16
C ILE A 135 9.98 6.20 -1.25
N LYS A 136 10.88 7.03 -1.79
CA LYS A 136 11.99 7.61 -1.04
C LYS A 136 11.48 8.45 0.14
N SER A 137 10.53 9.35 -0.12
CA SER A 137 9.95 10.24 0.89
C SER A 137 9.30 9.46 2.04
N HIS A 138 8.40 8.53 1.74
CA HIS A 138 7.70 7.76 2.78
C HIS A 138 8.64 6.80 3.51
N TYR A 139 9.58 6.17 2.82
CA TYR A 139 10.60 5.31 3.45
C TYR A 139 11.46 6.09 4.44
N ASP A 140 12.01 7.23 4.03
CA ASP A 140 12.87 8.05 4.88
C ASP A 140 12.11 8.59 6.08
N LEU A 141 10.85 9.01 5.89
CA LEU A 141 10.02 9.48 6.99
C LEU A 141 9.81 8.39 8.03
N LEU A 142 9.42 7.19 7.60
CA LEU A 142 9.22 6.06 8.50
C LEU A 142 10.52 5.65 9.21
N LYS A 143 11.64 5.62 8.48
CA LYS A 143 12.94 5.21 9.01
C LYS A 143 13.52 6.23 9.99
N ASN A 144 13.55 7.50 9.60
CA ASN A 144 14.30 8.54 10.29
C ASN A 144 13.45 9.27 11.33
N HIS A 145 12.12 9.29 11.18
CA HIS A 145 11.22 10.06 12.04
C HIS A 145 10.15 9.23 12.75
N GLN A 146 9.87 7.99 12.34
CA GLN A 146 8.91 7.11 13.03
C GLN A 146 9.58 5.86 13.64
N GLY A 147 10.91 5.79 13.59
CA GLY A 147 11.69 4.76 14.28
C GLY A 147 11.57 3.35 13.70
N MET A 148 11.04 3.18 12.49
CA MET A 148 10.90 1.85 11.89
C MET A 148 12.25 1.21 11.58
N THR A 149 12.36 -0.08 11.85
CA THR A 149 13.56 -0.85 11.50
C THR A 149 13.58 -1.15 10.00
N ALA A 150 14.77 -1.46 9.46
CA ALA A 150 14.88 -1.90 8.07
C ALA A 150 14.09 -3.20 7.82
N GLN A 151 13.94 -4.05 8.84
CA GLN A 151 13.14 -5.27 8.77
C GLN A 151 11.65 -4.97 8.60
N GLN A 152 11.11 -4.01 9.36
CA GLN A 152 9.71 -3.59 9.24
C GLN A 152 9.43 -2.95 7.87
N LEU A 153 10.34 -2.08 7.40
CA LEU A 153 10.23 -1.45 6.08
C LEU A 153 10.32 -2.48 4.94
N ARG A 154 11.19 -3.49 5.08
CA ARG A 154 11.24 -4.63 4.15
C ARG A 154 9.90 -5.35 4.10
N ASP A 155 9.26 -5.58 5.24
CA ASP A 155 7.98 -6.30 5.26
C ASP A 155 6.83 -5.47 4.66
N VAL A 156 6.84 -4.13 4.75
CA VAL A 156 5.94 -3.27 3.96
C VAL A 156 6.11 -3.54 2.46
N GLY A 157 7.35 -3.55 1.96
CA GLY A 157 7.63 -3.83 0.55
C GLY A 157 7.26 -5.26 0.13
N ARG A 158 7.50 -6.26 0.98
CA ARG A 158 7.10 -7.65 0.72
C ARG A 158 5.59 -7.79 0.62
N ILE A 159 4.83 -7.17 1.53
CA ILE A 159 3.36 -7.18 1.46
C ILE A 159 2.87 -6.51 0.18
N ALA A 160 3.38 -5.31 -0.15
CA ALA A 160 2.99 -4.59 -1.36
C ALA A 160 3.24 -5.41 -2.64
N ALA A 161 4.42 -6.04 -2.76
CA ALA A 161 4.78 -6.87 -3.90
C ALA A 161 3.86 -8.10 -4.04
N VAL A 162 3.61 -8.82 -2.95
CA VAL A 162 2.77 -10.04 -2.96
C VAL A 162 1.31 -9.70 -3.25
N ILE A 163 0.79 -8.63 -2.65
CA ILE A 163 -0.59 -8.18 -2.92
C ILE A 163 -0.74 -7.72 -4.37
N SER A 164 0.24 -6.99 -4.93
CA SER A 164 0.22 -6.61 -6.34
C SER A 164 0.22 -7.82 -7.27
N ALA A 165 1.02 -8.85 -6.96
CA ALA A 165 1.05 -10.08 -7.75
C ALA A 165 -0.25 -10.88 -7.62
N ALA A 166 -0.80 -11.00 -6.41
CA ALA A 166 -2.08 -11.65 -6.17
C ALA A 166 -3.23 -10.94 -6.92
N ALA A 167 -3.23 -9.60 -6.91
CA ALA A 167 -4.17 -8.79 -7.66
C ALA A 167 -4.09 -9.07 -9.17
N GLN A 168 -2.88 -9.09 -9.73
CA GLN A 168 -2.65 -9.39 -11.15
C GLN A 168 -3.15 -10.79 -11.52
N VAL A 169 -2.81 -11.81 -10.72
CA VAL A 169 -3.25 -13.19 -10.96
C VAL A 169 -4.78 -13.29 -10.91
N ILE A 170 -5.41 -12.75 -9.86
CA ILE A 170 -6.87 -12.80 -9.71
C ILE A 170 -7.55 -12.08 -10.89
N ALA A 171 -7.02 -10.94 -11.34
CA ALA A 171 -7.58 -10.20 -12.47
C ALA A 171 -7.47 -10.99 -13.79
N ALA A 172 -6.38 -11.72 -14.01
CA ALA A 172 -6.21 -12.54 -15.21
C ALA A 172 -7.13 -13.77 -15.24
N GLU A 173 -7.45 -14.33 -14.07
CA GLU A 173 -8.33 -15.50 -13.93
C GLU A 173 -9.82 -15.16 -13.84
N SER A 174 -10.15 -13.90 -13.54
CA SER A 174 -11.54 -13.43 -13.45
C SER A 174 -12.04 -13.02 -14.84
N ALA A 175 -12.66 -13.96 -15.54
CA ALA A 175 -13.50 -13.68 -16.71
C ALA A 175 -14.86 -13.10 -16.30
#